data_AF-A0A6H1NC69-F1
#
_entry.id   AF-A0A6H1NC69-F1
#
_cell.length_a   1.000
_cell.length_b   1.000
_cell.length_c   1.000
_cell.angle_alpha   90.00
_cell.angle_beta   90.00
_cell.angle_gamma   90.00
#
_symmetry.space_group_name_H-M   'P 1'
#
loop_
_entity.id
_entity.type
_entity.pdbx_description
1 polymer ?
#
loop_
_entity_poly.entity_id
_entity_poly.type
_entity_poly.pdbx_seq_one_letter_code
_entity_poly.pdbx_strand_id
1 'polypeptide(L)'
;MDLLGADGGGLVVAERAKYSGGDNSVLKMILYTLWNSRCYWCHRPMDFNDAEIDHILPKDAGAKRLMELKVEYGLPKDFDIDDPQNLAPICSPCNGRRGKGKKVYGPVPVVLSNLDRARELRPKVVRQVSEFGNSKRVAEHLLRASVADLSDPKARRAFEEHAPVVVQKLALVNKEKADFVTFRTVTVLAQDDELPVEVGISLNGRGRTAAAILEDVCRCAVEDVLEDRVPELVDMVCGDVRTAFEDIEGPAGPTSSGPPVRYFTRVDVDSIGYERVGALVEFTFGGNFEASFSASLVQDSWDGSGLTDIQGDAEVSGIFSFVATWDFSTGPGAVDAGDCYIESWAADVYTVL
;
A
#
# COMPACT_ATOMS: atom_id res chain seq x y z
N MET A 1 7.50 -39.48 34.55
CA MET A 1 7.67 -38.19 35.24
C MET A 1 8.85 -37.54 34.56
N ASP A 2 8.64 -37.05 33.34
CA ASP A 2 9.66 -36.35 32.56
C ASP A 2 9.03 -35.02 32.15
N LEU A 3 9.54 -33.98 32.79
CA LEU A 3 9.15 -32.60 32.60
C LEU A 3 10.38 -31.86 32.08
N LEU A 4 10.13 -31.04 31.05
CA LEU A 4 10.89 -29.84 30.67
C LEU A 4 12.12 -30.03 29.76
N GLY A 5 11.83 -30.11 28.46
CA GLY A 5 12.64 -29.49 27.42
C GLY A 5 11.77 -28.49 26.65
N ALA A 6 11.53 -27.30 27.19
CA ALA A 6 10.70 -26.27 26.57
C ALA A 6 11.56 -25.08 26.09
N ASP A 7 11.56 -24.87 24.76
CA ASP A 7 11.45 -23.59 24.06
C ASP A 7 12.20 -22.35 24.57
N GLY A 8 13.49 -22.47 24.88
CA GLY A 8 14.37 -21.30 25.08
C GLY A 8 14.65 -20.50 23.78
N GLY A 9 14.42 -21.08 22.60
CA GLY A 9 14.74 -20.46 21.31
C GLY A 9 13.69 -19.46 20.81
N GLY A 10 12.40 -19.73 21.02
CA GLY A 10 11.31 -18.90 20.51
C GLY A 10 11.21 -17.53 21.20
N LEU A 11 11.46 -17.48 22.51
CA LEU A 11 11.38 -16.23 23.30
C LEU A 11 12.50 -15.24 22.94
N VAL A 12 13.72 -15.75 22.72
CA VAL A 12 14.90 -14.94 22.34
C VAL A 12 14.77 -14.38 20.93
N VAL A 13 14.06 -15.08 20.05
CA VAL A 13 13.81 -14.67 18.67
C VAL A 13 12.78 -13.54 18.59
N ALA A 14 11.70 -13.61 19.37
CA ALA A 14 10.71 -12.53 19.46
C ALA A 14 11.32 -11.23 20.01
N GLU A 15 12.24 -11.32 20.98
CA GLU A 15 12.87 -10.14 21.58
C GLU A 15 13.72 -9.32 20.61
N ARG A 16 14.32 -9.98 19.60
CA ARG A 16 15.13 -9.29 18.57
C ARG A 16 14.30 -8.53 17.55
N ALA A 17 13.03 -8.88 17.40
CA ALA A 17 12.10 -8.23 16.47
C ALA A 17 11.38 -7.03 17.10
N LYS A 18 11.63 -6.75 18.37
CA LYS A 18 11.06 -5.59 19.05
C LYS A 18 11.75 -4.30 18.64
N TYR A 19 10.98 -3.22 18.64
CA TYR A 19 11.55 -1.89 18.51
C TYR A 19 12.47 -1.59 19.70
N SER A 20 13.68 -1.11 19.42
CA SER A 20 14.62 -0.65 20.45
C SER A 20 14.98 0.82 20.25
N GLY A 21 15.52 1.51 21.24
CA GLY A 21 15.99 2.90 21.05
C GLY A 21 17.25 3.05 20.18
N GLY A 22 17.78 1.96 19.62
CA GLY A 22 19.04 1.90 18.87
C GLY A 22 18.84 1.74 17.35
N ASP A 23 19.75 1.02 16.70
CA ASP A 23 19.70 0.72 15.28
C ASP A 23 18.60 -0.32 14.97
N ASN A 24 17.49 0.14 14.40
CA ASN A 24 16.38 -0.71 13.94
C ASN A 24 16.37 -0.87 12.42
N SER A 25 17.48 -0.66 11.71
CA SER A 25 17.51 -0.67 10.24
C SER A 25 17.01 -2.01 9.66
N VAL A 26 17.31 -3.13 10.33
CA VAL A 26 16.85 -4.47 9.92
C VAL A 26 15.33 -4.58 10.06
N LEU A 27 14.81 -4.17 11.22
CA LEU A 27 13.37 -4.19 11.49
C LEU A 27 12.63 -3.25 10.53
N LYS A 28 13.18 -2.05 10.28
CA LYS A 28 12.65 -1.08 9.32
C LYS A 28 12.58 -1.67 7.92
N MET A 29 13.66 -2.29 7.44
CA MET A 29 13.70 -2.96 6.12
C MET A 29 12.64 -4.04 6.00
N ILE A 30 12.51 -4.90 7.01
CA ILE A 30 11.55 -6.01 7.01
C ILE A 30 10.11 -5.49 7.05
N LEU A 31 9.81 -4.51 7.90
CA LEU A 31 8.50 -3.86 7.94
C LEU A 31 8.19 -3.21 6.60
N TYR A 32 9.11 -2.40 6.07
CA TYR A 32 8.97 -1.76 4.77
C TYR A 32 8.62 -2.78 3.67
N THR A 33 9.35 -3.89 3.56
CA THR A 33 9.08 -4.93 2.55
C THR A 33 7.74 -5.64 2.77
N LEU A 34 7.42 -6.04 4.01
CA LEU A 34 6.20 -6.81 4.30
C LEU A 34 4.92 -5.98 4.19
N TRP A 35 5.04 -4.66 4.32
CA TRP A 35 3.98 -3.69 4.06
C TRP A 35 4.02 -3.15 2.62
N ASN A 36 4.66 -3.87 1.69
CA ASN A 36 4.69 -3.54 0.26
C ASN A 36 5.21 -2.12 -0.05
N SER A 37 6.22 -1.66 0.72
CA SER A 37 6.85 -0.35 0.53
C SER A 37 5.91 0.84 0.69
N ARG A 38 4.86 0.70 1.50
CA ARG A 38 3.81 1.71 1.68
C ARG A 38 3.76 2.25 3.10
N CYS A 39 3.41 3.52 3.21
CA CYS A 39 3.09 4.16 4.48
C CYS A 39 1.77 3.59 4.99
N TYR A 40 1.72 3.00 6.17
CA TYR A 40 0.47 2.41 6.68
C TYR A 40 -0.63 3.46 6.96
N TRP A 41 -0.26 4.73 7.09
CA TRP A 41 -1.18 5.80 7.47
C TRP A 41 -1.84 6.50 6.27
N CYS A 42 -1.06 6.84 5.24
CA CYS A 42 -1.59 7.44 4.01
C CYS A 42 -1.62 6.47 2.83
N HIS A 43 -1.21 5.21 3.07
CA HIS A 43 -1.10 4.13 2.09
C HIS A 43 -0.08 4.37 0.98
N ARG A 44 0.48 5.59 0.84
CA ARG A 44 1.35 6.02 -0.30
C ARG A 44 2.60 5.17 -0.42
N PRO A 45 3.05 4.83 -1.65
CA PRO A 45 4.33 4.17 -1.80
C PRO A 45 5.39 5.17 -1.33
N MET A 46 6.43 4.67 -0.70
CA MET A 46 7.49 5.54 -0.17
C MET A 46 8.84 4.93 -0.43
N ASP A 47 9.84 5.80 -0.58
CA ASP A 47 11.22 5.38 -0.62
C ASP A 47 11.66 4.85 0.75
N PHE A 48 12.58 3.89 0.74
CA PHE A 48 13.10 3.31 1.98
C PHE A 48 13.75 4.38 2.90
N ASN A 49 14.31 5.43 2.33
CA ASN A 49 14.91 6.53 3.10
C ASN A 49 13.86 7.37 3.84
N ASP A 50 12.66 7.50 3.27
CA ASP A 50 11.55 8.27 3.86
C ASP A 50 10.71 7.45 4.86
N ALA A 51 10.90 6.13 4.87
CA ALA A 51 10.23 5.22 5.79
C ALA A 51 10.77 5.38 7.22
N GLU A 52 9.87 5.40 8.20
CA GLU A 52 10.17 5.38 9.62
C GLU A 52 9.39 4.22 10.26
N ILE A 53 9.85 3.70 11.39
CA ILE A 53 9.05 2.74 12.17
C ILE A 53 8.18 3.55 13.12
N ASP A 54 6.88 3.32 13.08
CA ASP A 54 5.91 3.93 13.98
C ASP A 54 5.11 2.89 14.75
N HIS A 55 4.70 3.28 15.94
CA HIS A 55 3.89 2.50 16.85
C HIS A 55 2.42 2.82 16.58
N ILE A 56 1.65 1.88 16.02
CA ILE A 56 0.24 2.11 15.65
C ILE A 56 -0.52 2.67 16.87
N LEU A 57 -0.38 1.99 18.01
CA LEU A 57 -0.77 2.51 19.33
C LEU A 57 0.41 3.24 20.00
N PRO A 58 0.17 4.36 20.70
CA PRO A 58 1.24 5.20 21.24
C PRO A 58 2.23 4.47 22.16
N LYS A 59 3.54 4.59 21.84
CA LYS A 59 4.65 4.06 22.65
C LYS A 59 4.65 4.55 24.10
N ASP A 60 4.27 5.81 24.31
CA ASP A 60 4.33 6.47 25.63
C ASP A 60 3.19 6.01 26.57
N ALA A 61 2.44 4.96 26.22
CA ALA A 61 1.40 4.38 27.06
C ALA A 61 2.00 3.69 28.30
N GLY A 62 1.92 4.35 29.46
CA GLY A 62 2.28 3.73 30.75
C GLY A 62 1.43 2.47 31.04
N ALA A 63 1.86 1.64 31.99
CA ALA A 63 1.27 0.32 32.25
C ALA A 63 -0.26 0.33 32.43
N LYS A 64 -0.80 1.34 33.12
CA LYS A 64 -2.26 1.52 33.27
C LYS A 64 -2.95 1.76 31.93
N ARG A 65 -2.43 2.70 31.11
CA ARG A 65 -3.00 3.01 29.79
C ARG A 65 -2.89 1.82 28.85
N LEU A 66 -1.79 1.06 28.92
CA LEU A 66 -1.65 -0.16 28.14
C LEU A 66 -2.72 -1.21 28.49
N MET A 67 -3.07 -1.38 29.77
CA MET A 67 -4.18 -2.27 30.17
C MET A 67 -5.52 -1.79 29.61
N GLU A 68 -5.78 -0.47 29.65
CA GLU A 68 -6.98 0.12 29.06
C GLU A 68 -7.04 -0.11 27.55
N LEU A 69 -5.93 0.13 26.82
CA LEU A 69 -5.84 -0.11 25.38
C LEU A 69 -6.07 -1.59 25.03
N LYS A 70 -5.58 -2.53 25.84
CA LYS A 70 -5.85 -3.96 25.62
C LYS A 70 -7.33 -4.30 25.68
N VAL A 71 -8.07 -3.65 26.58
CA VAL A 71 -9.53 -3.83 26.67
C VAL A 71 -10.24 -3.09 25.53
N GLU A 72 -9.87 -1.84 25.28
CA GLU A 72 -10.46 -0.95 24.26
C GLU A 72 -10.36 -1.51 22.84
N TYR A 73 -9.23 -2.14 22.51
CA TYR A 73 -8.93 -2.70 21.19
C TYR A 73 -9.00 -4.23 21.12
N GLY A 74 -9.46 -4.90 22.19
CA GLY A 74 -9.57 -6.37 22.23
C GLY A 74 -8.22 -7.09 22.01
N LEU A 75 -7.12 -6.53 22.50
CA LEU A 75 -5.77 -7.05 22.23
C LEU A 75 -5.43 -8.29 23.07
N PRO A 76 -4.53 -9.15 22.57
CA PRO A 76 -4.03 -10.30 23.32
C PRO A 76 -3.43 -9.94 24.69
N LYS A 77 -3.52 -10.86 25.66
CA LYS A 77 -2.98 -10.64 27.01
C LYS A 77 -1.47 -10.39 26.99
N ASP A 78 -0.76 -11.06 26.10
CA ASP A 78 0.68 -10.96 25.86
C ASP A 78 1.07 -9.81 24.93
N PHE A 79 0.14 -8.91 24.57
CA PHE A 79 0.46 -7.74 23.76
C PHE A 79 1.55 -6.87 24.41
N ASP A 80 2.56 -6.55 23.63
CA ASP A 80 3.73 -5.72 23.97
C ASP A 80 3.76 -4.54 23.01
N ILE A 81 4.00 -3.34 23.55
CA ILE A 81 3.93 -2.08 22.80
C ILE A 81 5.02 -2.01 21.72
N ASP A 82 6.19 -2.61 21.96
CA ASP A 82 7.33 -2.59 21.04
C ASP A 82 7.36 -3.83 20.13
N ASP A 83 6.38 -4.73 20.21
CA ASP A 83 6.31 -5.93 19.37
C ASP A 83 5.77 -5.62 17.96
N PRO A 84 6.21 -6.36 16.91
CA PRO A 84 5.75 -6.15 15.54
C PRO A 84 4.24 -6.08 15.32
N GLN A 85 3.41 -6.67 16.19
CA GLN A 85 1.94 -6.48 16.13
C GLN A 85 1.47 -5.05 16.42
N ASN A 86 2.36 -4.14 16.79
CA ASN A 86 2.10 -2.71 16.97
C ASN A 86 3.00 -1.83 16.11
N LEU A 87 3.80 -2.41 15.21
CA LEU A 87 4.76 -1.66 14.40
C LEU A 87 4.38 -1.68 12.94
N ALA A 88 4.45 -0.51 12.31
CA ALA A 88 4.22 -0.36 10.88
C ALA A 88 5.15 0.72 10.30
N PRO A 89 5.47 0.64 9.01
CA PRO A 89 6.27 1.66 8.37
C PRO A 89 5.39 2.86 8.01
N ILE A 90 5.86 4.06 8.34
CA ILE A 90 5.17 5.33 8.09
C ILE A 90 6.11 6.27 7.32
N CYS A 91 5.58 7.13 6.46
CA CYS A 91 6.41 8.16 5.82
C CYS A 91 6.64 9.35 6.77
N SER A 92 7.81 10.00 6.66
CA SER A 92 8.18 11.14 7.51
C SER A 92 7.11 12.26 7.60
N PRO A 93 6.42 12.66 6.50
CA PRO A 93 5.31 13.63 6.58
C PRO A 93 4.15 13.18 7.47
N CYS A 94 3.81 11.88 7.45
CA CYS A 94 2.72 11.31 8.25
C CYS A 94 3.11 11.09 9.71
N ASN A 95 4.38 10.78 9.99
CA ASN A 95 4.87 10.61 11.36
C ASN A 95 5.02 11.94 12.13
N GLY A 96 4.96 13.07 11.42
CA GLY A 96 5.07 14.41 12.00
C GLY A 96 3.80 14.93 12.69
N ARG A 97 3.92 16.10 13.34
CA ARG A 97 2.81 16.79 14.05
C ARG A 97 1.61 17.15 13.16
N ARG A 98 1.81 17.24 11.85
CA ARG A 98 0.76 17.55 10.86
C ARG A 98 0.07 16.30 10.30
N GLY A 99 0.61 15.11 10.56
CA GLY A 99 -0.01 13.83 10.23
C GLY A 99 -0.62 13.18 11.46
N LYS A 100 -0.33 11.90 11.67
CA LYS A 100 -0.72 11.13 12.86
C LYS A 100 -0.12 11.74 14.14
N GLY A 101 1.19 11.97 14.13
CA GLY A 101 1.95 12.43 15.29
C GLY A 101 1.70 11.58 16.54
N LYS A 102 1.64 12.22 17.72
CA LYS A 102 1.35 11.56 19.00
C LYS A 102 -0.15 11.42 19.33
N LYS A 103 -1.04 11.63 18.35
CA LYS A 103 -2.48 11.61 18.62
C LYS A 103 -2.93 10.19 18.95
N VAL A 104 -3.80 10.07 19.93
CA VAL A 104 -4.48 8.82 20.27
C VAL A 104 -5.85 8.89 19.63
N TYR A 105 -6.09 8.01 18.67
CA TYR A 105 -7.41 7.79 18.10
C TYR A 105 -8.13 6.78 18.99
N GLY A 106 -9.47 6.79 19.06
CA GLY A 106 -10.23 5.72 19.72
C GLY A 106 -10.17 4.42 18.91
N PRO A 107 -10.99 3.40 19.25
CA PRO A 107 -11.13 2.18 18.45
C PRO A 107 -11.93 2.48 17.18
N VAL A 108 -11.35 3.30 16.32
CA VAL A 108 -11.90 3.61 15.00
C VAL A 108 -11.51 2.51 14.02
N PRO A 109 -12.37 2.16 13.04
CA PRO A 109 -12.14 1.03 12.12
C PRO A 109 -10.75 1.04 11.48
N VAL A 110 -10.27 2.19 11.00
CA VAL A 110 -8.95 2.32 10.38
C VAL A 110 -7.78 1.93 11.30
N VAL A 111 -7.88 2.17 12.61
CA VAL A 111 -6.82 1.77 13.56
C VAL A 111 -6.89 0.27 13.84
N LEU A 112 -8.11 -0.29 13.93
CA LEU A 112 -8.32 -1.72 14.12
C LEU A 112 -7.79 -2.52 12.92
N SER A 113 -8.14 -2.11 11.71
CA SER A 113 -7.65 -2.70 10.45
C SER A 113 -6.11 -2.72 10.40
N ASN A 114 -5.47 -1.61 10.74
CA ASN A 114 -4.00 -1.52 10.82
C ASN A 114 -3.39 -2.45 11.88
N LEU A 115 -4.03 -2.59 13.05
CA LEU A 115 -3.57 -3.50 14.11
C LEU A 115 -3.74 -4.97 13.72
N ASP A 116 -4.84 -5.31 13.07
CA ASP A 116 -5.07 -6.66 12.57
C ASP A 116 -4.04 -7.01 11.50
N ARG A 117 -3.77 -6.09 10.58
CA ARG A 117 -2.71 -6.26 9.58
C ARG A 117 -1.33 -6.45 10.20
N ALA A 118 -0.97 -5.65 11.20
CA ALA A 118 0.30 -5.81 11.91
C ALA A 118 0.39 -7.18 12.61
N ARG A 119 -0.72 -7.64 13.20
CA ARG A 119 -0.82 -8.96 13.84
C ARG A 119 -0.63 -10.10 12.84
N GLU A 120 -1.23 -10.01 11.65
CA GLU A 120 -1.03 -10.98 10.57
C GLU A 120 0.42 -11.05 10.09
N LEU A 121 1.09 -9.90 9.99
CA LEU A 121 2.47 -9.81 9.52
C LEU A 121 3.49 -10.20 10.58
N ARG A 122 3.16 -10.11 11.88
CA ARG A 122 4.06 -10.39 13.00
C ARG A 122 4.86 -11.69 12.84
N PRO A 123 4.29 -12.87 12.54
CA PRO A 123 5.06 -14.10 12.42
C PRO A 123 6.14 -14.03 11.33
N LYS A 124 5.85 -13.34 10.21
CA LYS A 124 6.82 -13.13 9.12
C LYS A 124 7.93 -12.17 9.55
N VAL A 125 7.61 -11.08 10.25
CA VAL A 125 8.59 -10.12 10.78
C VAL A 125 9.56 -10.82 11.73
N VAL A 126 9.03 -11.51 12.75
CA VAL A 126 9.83 -12.21 13.76
C VAL A 126 10.78 -13.22 13.12
N ARG A 127 10.27 -14.02 12.18
CA ARG A 127 11.08 -15.00 11.44
C ARG A 127 12.20 -14.33 10.66
N GLN A 128 11.90 -13.32 9.84
CA GLN A 128 12.91 -12.66 8.99
C GLN A 128 13.98 -11.93 9.80
N VAL A 129 13.62 -11.29 10.91
CA VAL A 129 14.61 -10.65 11.81
C VAL A 129 15.56 -11.71 12.40
N SER A 130 15.02 -12.88 12.76
CA SER A 130 15.81 -13.98 13.30
C SER A 130 16.79 -14.57 12.28
N GLU A 131 16.34 -14.72 11.03
CA GLU A 131 17.13 -15.24 9.91
C GLU A 131 18.23 -14.25 9.51
N PHE A 132 17.95 -12.94 9.54
CA PHE A 132 18.93 -11.89 9.26
C PHE A 132 20.14 -11.96 10.20
N GLY A 133 19.88 -12.29 11.48
CA GLY A 133 20.91 -12.48 12.50
C GLY A 133 21.93 -13.59 12.19
N ASN A 134 21.66 -14.48 11.24
CA ASN A 134 22.55 -15.59 10.88
C ASN A 134 23.46 -15.28 9.67
N SER A 135 23.18 -14.23 8.90
CA SER A 135 23.88 -13.89 7.64
C SER A 135 24.81 -12.67 7.77
N LYS A 136 25.42 -12.52 8.96
CA LYS A 136 25.77 -11.23 9.58
C LYS A 136 26.56 -10.24 8.73
N ARG A 137 27.68 -10.59 8.10
CA ARG A 137 28.61 -9.55 7.62
C ARG A 137 28.20 -8.88 6.31
N VAL A 138 27.85 -9.65 5.28
CA VAL A 138 27.50 -9.08 3.97
C VAL A 138 26.17 -8.32 4.06
N ALA A 139 25.17 -8.90 4.73
CA ALA A 139 23.88 -8.27 4.91
C ALA A 139 23.98 -6.96 5.73
N GLU A 140 24.79 -6.95 6.80
CA GLU A 140 25.04 -5.74 7.60
C GLU A 140 25.74 -4.64 6.79
N HIS A 141 26.74 -4.98 5.98
CA HIS A 141 27.42 -4.00 5.12
C HIS A 141 26.50 -3.43 4.03
N LEU A 142 25.66 -4.27 3.40
CA LEU A 142 24.69 -3.82 2.40
C LEU A 142 23.62 -2.92 3.02
N LEU A 143 23.12 -3.29 4.20
CA LEU A 143 22.13 -2.48 4.91
C LEU A 143 22.70 -1.14 5.38
N ARG A 144 23.94 -1.13 5.88
CA ARG A 144 24.64 0.12 6.22
C ARG A 144 24.85 1.01 5.01
N ALA A 145 25.20 0.41 3.86
CA ALA A 145 25.32 1.16 2.62
C ALA A 145 23.98 1.73 2.15
N SER A 146 22.86 1.02 2.35
CA SER A 146 21.54 1.49 1.91
C SER A 146 20.98 2.63 2.77
N VAL A 147 21.40 2.75 4.03
CA VAL A 147 20.96 3.85 4.93
C VAL A 147 22.00 4.97 5.05
N ALA A 148 23.08 4.92 4.27
CA ALA A 148 24.11 5.94 4.32
C ALA A 148 23.56 7.28 3.83
N ASP A 149 23.95 8.37 4.48
CA ASP A 149 23.60 9.72 4.06
C ASP A 149 24.39 10.09 2.79
N LEU A 150 23.74 9.95 1.63
CA LEU A 150 24.32 10.28 0.33
C LEU A 150 24.31 11.79 0.03
N SER A 151 23.84 12.63 0.96
CA SER A 151 24.06 14.08 0.88
C SER A 151 25.49 14.48 1.25
N ASP A 152 26.20 13.65 2.04
CA ASP A 152 27.64 13.80 2.25
C ASP A 152 28.42 13.46 0.96
N PRO A 153 29.16 14.43 0.37
CA PRO A 153 29.91 14.20 -0.85
C PRO A 153 30.94 13.06 -0.77
N LYS A 154 31.49 12.78 0.42
CA LYS A 154 32.46 11.69 0.60
C LYS A 154 31.77 10.32 0.55
N ALA A 155 30.68 10.17 1.30
CA ALA A 155 29.86 8.96 1.28
C ALA A 155 29.31 8.71 -0.13
N ARG A 156 28.78 9.74 -0.79
CA ARG A 156 28.29 9.67 -2.17
C ARG A 156 29.36 9.18 -3.15
N ARG A 157 30.56 9.77 -3.12
CA ARG A 157 31.66 9.37 -4.01
C ARG A 157 32.06 7.91 -3.79
N ALA A 158 32.20 7.49 -2.54
CA ALA A 158 32.55 6.10 -2.20
C ALA A 158 31.45 5.12 -2.66
N PHE A 159 30.18 5.51 -2.54
CA PHE A 159 29.07 4.72 -3.05
C PHE A 159 29.09 4.63 -4.58
N GLU A 160 29.23 5.75 -5.29
CA GLU A 160 29.30 5.81 -6.76
C GLU A 160 30.48 4.99 -7.31
N GLU A 161 31.64 5.02 -6.66
CA GLU A 161 32.84 4.27 -7.06
C GLU A 161 32.64 2.74 -6.97
N HIS A 162 31.87 2.26 -5.99
CA HIS A 162 31.71 0.83 -5.72
C HIS A 162 30.36 0.25 -6.19
N ALA A 163 29.35 1.09 -6.41
CA ALA A 163 28.01 0.67 -6.83
C ALA A 163 28.00 -0.18 -8.10
N PRO A 164 28.77 0.11 -9.17
CA PRO A 164 28.77 -0.71 -10.38
C PRO A 164 29.15 -2.18 -10.11
N VAL A 165 30.11 -2.43 -9.21
CA VAL A 165 30.54 -3.78 -8.85
C VAL A 165 29.43 -4.50 -8.06
N VAL A 166 28.76 -3.79 -7.14
CA VAL A 166 27.64 -4.34 -6.37
C VAL A 166 26.47 -4.68 -7.30
N VAL A 167 26.07 -3.77 -8.18
CA VAL A 167 25.00 -3.98 -9.17
C VAL A 167 25.34 -5.13 -10.11
N GLN A 168 26.58 -5.21 -10.59
CA GLN A 168 27.03 -6.33 -11.42
C GLN A 168 26.93 -7.67 -10.67
N LYS A 169 27.34 -7.71 -9.40
CA LYS A 169 27.21 -8.93 -8.58
C LYS A 169 25.76 -9.31 -8.34
N LEU A 170 24.87 -8.35 -8.07
CA LEU A 170 23.44 -8.60 -7.95
C LEU A 170 22.86 -9.15 -9.24
N ALA A 171 23.19 -8.54 -10.39
CA ALA A 171 22.72 -8.97 -11.70
C ALA A 171 23.21 -10.39 -12.07
N LEU A 172 24.41 -10.77 -11.63
CA LEU A 172 24.95 -12.13 -11.80
C LEU A 172 24.21 -13.17 -10.95
N VAL A 173 23.72 -12.78 -9.77
CA VAL A 173 22.92 -13.66 -8.89
C VAL A 173 21.51 -13.81 -9.44
N ASN A 174 20.85 -12.68 -9.71
CA ASN A 174 19.56 -12.63 -10.38
C ASN A 174 19.41 -11.22 -10.99
N LYS A 175 19.19 -11.15 -12.30
CA LYS A 175 19.00 -9.88 -13.03
C LYS A 175 17.86 -9.02 -12.46
N GLU A 176 16.79 -9.64 -11.96
CA GLU A 176 15.66 -8.96 -11.33
C GLU A 176 16.04 -8.28 -10.00
N LYS A 177 17.13 -8.70 -9.34
CA LYS A 177 17.61 -8.08 -8.09
C LYS A 177 18.47 -6.85 -8.32
N ALA A 178 18.95 -6.65 -9.54
CA ALA A 178 19.59 -5.40 -9.96
C ALA A 178 18.56 -4.39 -10.49
N ASP A 179 17.32 -4.82 -10.67
CA ASP A 179 16.24 -3.93 -11.02
C ASP A 179 15.74 -3.20 -9.78
N PHE A 180 15.71 -1.87 -9.85
CA PHE A 180 15.15 -1.03 -8.80
C PHE A 180 13.76 -0.57 -9.22
N VAL A 181 12.96 -0.08 -8.27
CA VAL A 181 11.64 0.48 -8.53
C VAL A 181 11.72 1.98 -8.35
N THR A 182 11.16 2.75 -9.28
CA THR A 182 11.02 4.21 -9.15
C THR A 182 9.59 4.56 -8.76
N PHE A 183 9.44 5.52 -7.87
CA PHE A 183 8.15 6.01 -7.41
C PHE A 183 7.93 7.45 -7.90
N ARG A 184 6.77 7.72 -8.50
CA ARG A 184 6.25 9.07 -8.68
C ARG A 184 4.76 9.10 -8.40
N THR A 185 4.21 10.25 -8.07
CA THR A 185 2.78 10.44 -7.88
C THR A 185 2.28 11.46 -8.88
N VAL A 186 1.16 11.15 -9.52
CA VAL A 186 0.47 12.04 -10.44
C VAL A 186 -0.94 12.25 -9.93
N THR A 187 -1.54 13.39 -10.26
CA THR A 187 -2.87 13.75 -9.78
C THR A 187 -3.79 13.87 -10.97
N VAL A 188 -4.85 13.06 -11.00
CA VAL A 188 -5.84 13.04 -12.08
C VAL A 188 -7.16 13.60 -11.54
N LEU A 189 -7.81 14.45 -12.34
CA LEU A 189 -9.15 14.97 -12.04
C LEU A 189 -10.19 14.01 -12.63
N ALA A 190 -11.09 13.49 -11.79
CA ALA A 190 -12.22 12.73 -12.30
C ALA A 190 -13.27 13.69 -12.90
N GLN A 191 -13.91 13.31 -14.01
CA GLN A 191 -14.77 14.21 -14.80
C GLN A 191 -15.94 14.81 -14.01
N ASP A 192 -16.42 14.10 -12.98
CA ASP A 192 -17.59 14.48 -12.17
C ASP A 192 -17.31 14.59 -10.65
N ASP A 193 -16.06 14.44 -10.21
CA ASP A 193 -15.71 14.51 -8.80
C ASP A 193 -14.79 15.70 -8.50
N GLU A 194 -15.13 16.48 -7.47
CA GLU A 194 -14.29 17.55 -6.94
C GLU A 194 -13.00 17.00 -6.29
N LEU A 195 -12.99 15.70 -5.93
CA LEU A 195 -11.86 15.06 -5.30
C LEU A 195 -10.85 14.55 -6.34
N PRO A 196 -9.61 15.09 -6.36
CA PRO A 196 -8.56 14.56 -7.22
C PRO A 196 -8.17 13.15 -6.79
N VAL A 197 -7.83 12.31 -7.77
CA VAL A 197 -7.30 10.97 -7.54
C VAL A 197 -5.78 11.02 -7.57
N GLU A 198 -5.15 10.63 -6.47
CA GLU A 198 -3.71 10.42 -6.43
C GLU A 198 -3.39 9.05 -7.04
N VAL A 199 -2.59 9.07 -8.12
CA VAL A 199 -2.13 7.86 -8.80
C VAL A 199 -0.65 7.65 -8.48
N GLY A 200 -0.35 6.58 -7.76
CA GLY A 200 1.02 6.14 -7.52
C GLY A 200 1.57 5.37 -8.71
N ILE A 201 2.72 5.76 -9.25
CA ILE A 201 3.39 5.04 -10.33
C ILE A 201 4.67 4.42 -9.78
N SER A 202 4.74 3.10 -9.82
CA SER A 202 5.82 2.30 -9.22
C SER A 202 6.39 1.32 -10.25
N LEU A 203 7.45 1.72 -10.96
CA LEU A 203 7.92 0.97 -12.14
C LEU A 203 9.28 0.32 -11.93
N ASN A 204 9.34 -0.98 -12.26
CA ASN A 204 10.60 -1.70 -12.47
C ASN A 204 11.28 -1.26 -13.80
N GLY A 205 12.40 -1.87 -14.17
CA GLY A 205 13.22 -1.49 -15.31
C GLY A 205 12.52 -1.71 -16.64
N ARG A 206 11.71 -2.77 -16.77
CA ARG A 206 10.86 -2.98 -17.93
C ARG A 206 9.80 -1.89 -18.03
N GLY A 207 9.12 -1.59 -16.92
CA GLY A 207 8.13 -0.52 -16.82
C GLY A 207 8.70 0.86 -17.16
N ARG A 208 9.89 1.18 -16.64
CA ARG A 208 10.59 2.44 -16.97
C ARG A 208 10.95 2.55 -18.44
N THR A 209 11.36 1.43 -19.05
CA THR A 209 11.68 1.42 -20.48
C THR A 209 10.41 1.61 -21.31
N ALA A 210 9.30 0.97 -20.93
CA ALA A 210 8.00 1.16 -21.57
C ALA A 210 7.53 2.63 -21.48
N ALA A 211 7.58 3.20 -20.27
CA ALA A 211 7.26 4.61 -20.03
C ALA A 211 8.14 5.55 -20.85
N ALA A 212 9.46 5.30 -20.91
CA ALA A 212 10.38 6.11 -21.72
C ALA A 212 10.08 6.01 -23.22
N ILE A 213 9.69 4.83 -23.73
CA ILE A 213 9.26 4.70 -25.13
C ILE A 213 8.00 5.53 -25.38
N LEU A 214 7.01 5.43 -24.50
CA LEU A 214 5.77 6.20 -24.59
C LEU A 214 6.05 7.72 -24.57
N GLU A 215 6.84 8.19 -23.62
CA GLU A 215 7.14 9.61 -23.41
C GLU A 215 8.08 10.17 -24.51
N ASP A 216 9.18 9.48 -24.83
CA ASP A 216 10.20 10.02 -25.73
C ASP A 216 9.95 9.71 -27.21
N VAL A 217 9.41 8.52 -27.51
CA VAL A 217 9.17 8.06 -28.89
C VAL A 217 7.75 8.42 -29.31
N CYS A 218 6.75 8.03 -28.51
CA CYS A 218 5.34 8.31 -28.82
C CYS A 218 4.94 9.74 -28.48
N ARG A 219 5.75 10.52 -27.75
CA ARG A 219 5.45 11.91 -27.34
C ARG A 219 4.13 12.06 -26.59
N CYS A 220 3.80 11.07 -25.77
CA CYS A 220 2.63 11.05 -24.92
C CYS A 220 3.10 10.85 -23.47
N ALA A 221 2.72 11.75 -22.57
CA ALA A 221 3.08 11.57 -21.17
C ALA A 221 2.29 10.38 -20.60
N VAL A 222 2.86 9.67 -19.63
CA VAL A 222 2.10 8.62 -18.92
C VAL A 222 0.89 9.25 -18.22
N GLU A 223 1.05 10.47 -17.74
CA GLU A 223 0.00 11.30 -17.16
C GLU A 223 -1.17 11.47 -18.12
N ASP A 224 -0.92 11.83 -19.39
CA ASP A 224 -1.96 12.03 -20.41
C ASP A 224 -2.78 10.75 -20.64
N VAL A 225 -2.13 9.58 -20.66
CA VAL A 225 -2.83 8.28 -20.79
C VAL A 225 -3.70 7.99 -19.57
N LEU A 226 -3.23 8.34 -18.37
CA LEU A 226 -3.96 8.11 -17.12
C LEU A 226 -5.11 9.10 -16.92
N GLU A 227 -5.02 10.30 -17.48
CA GLU A 227 -6.06 11.34 -17.38
C GLU A 227 -7.42 10.84 -17.87
N ASP A 228 -7.45 10.00 -18.90
CA ASP A 228 -8.70 9.45 -19.43
C ASP A 228 -9.12 8.13 -18.77
N ARG A 229 -8.17 7.29 -18.36
CA ARG A 229 -8.46 5.91 -17.90
C ARG A 229 -8.74 5.83 -16.40
N VAL A 230 -8.12 6.68 -15.60
CA VAL A 230 -8.34 6.68 -14.14
C VAL A 230 -9.76 7.13 -13.77
N PRO A 231 -10.36 8.15 -14.40
CA PRO A 231 -11.76 8.49 -14.18
C PRO A 231 -12.70 7.34 -14.55
N GLU A 232 -12.47 6.67 -15.69
CA GLU A 232 -13.26 5.49 -16.09
C GLU A 232 -13.19 4.37 -15.05
N LEU A 233 -11.98 4.06 -14.54
CA LEU A 233 -11.82 3.10 -13.45
C LEU A 233 -12.60 3.51 -12.20
N VAL A 234 -12.55 4.79 -11.81
CA VAL A 234 -13.29 5.30 -10.64
C VAL A 234 -14.79 5.12 -10.83
N ASP A 235 -15.32 5.41 -12.03
CA ASP A 235 -16.73 5.26 -12.34
C ASP A 235 -17.16 3.79 -12.28
N MET A 236 -16.33 2.88 -12.82
CA MET A 236 -16.55 1.44 -12.69
C MET A 236 -16.61 1.00 -11.23
N VAL A 237 -15.62 1.41 -10.41
CA VAL A 237 -15.56 1.08 -8.98
C VAL A 237 -16.78 1.64 -8.24
N CYS A 238 -17.22 2.86 -8.55
CA CYS A 238 -18.41 3.46 -7.97
C CYS A 238 -19.69 2.70 -8.33
N GLY A 239 -19.80 2.25 -9.59
CA GLY A 239 -20.88 1.38 -10.06
C GLY A 239 -20.92 0.05 -9.30
N ASP A 240 -19.78 -0.63 -9.18
CA ASP A 240 -19.67 -1.91 -8.48
C ASP A 240 -19.98 -1.77 -6.98
N VAL A 241 -19.53 -0.70 -6.32
CA VAL A 241 -19.89 -0.38 -4.93
C VAL A 241 -21.40 -0.20 -4.78
N ARG A 242 -22.04 0.52 -5.70
CA ARG A 242 -23.48 0.73 -5.65
C ARG A 242 -24.23 -0.60 -5.76
N THR A 243 -23.82 -1.47 -6.69
CA THR A 243 -24.41 -2.81 -6.80
C THR A 243 -24.19 -3.61 -5.52
N ALA A 244 -22.99 -3.56 -4.93
CA ALA A 244 -22.70 -4.25 -3.67
C ALA A 244 -23.56 -3.74 -2.50
N PHE A 245 -23.90 -2.44 -2.46
CA PHE A 245 -24.85 -1.90 -1.49
C PHE A 245 -26.28 -2.40 -1.74
N GLU A 246 -26.74 -2.41 -2.99
CA GLU A 246 -28.08 -2.89 -3.37
C GLU A 246 -28.26 -4.40 -3.08
N ASP A 247 -27.17 -5.18 -3.10
CA ASP A 247 -27.14 -6.60 -2.76
C ASP A 247 -27.21 -6.90 -1.25
N ILE A 248 -27.14 -5.89 -0.37
CA ILE A 248 -27.29 -6.09 1.08
C ILE A 248 -28.71 -6.54 1.39
N GLU A 249 -28.86 -7.79 1.85
CA GLU A 249 -30.12 -8.28 2.42
C GLU A 249 -30.27 -7.84 3.88
N GLY A 250 -31.22 -6.93 4.13
CA GLY A 250 -31.66 -6.64 5.49
C GLY A 250 -32.96 -7.38 5.87
N PRO A 251 -33.51 -7.12 7.07
CA PRO A 251 -34.69 -7.83 7.59
C PRO A 251 -35.95 -7.72 6.72
N ALA A 252 -36.03 -6.70 5.85
CA ALA A 252 -37.18 -6.42 4.99
C ALA A 252 -36.86 -6.57 3.48
N GLY A 253 -35.71 -7.16 3.11
CA GLY A 253 -35.33 -7.40 1.71
C GLY A 253 -34.06 -6.65 1.27
N PRO A 254 -33.80 -6.49 -0.04
CA PRO A 254 -32.65 -5.75 -0.54
C PRO A 254 -32.76 -4.25 -0.24
N THR A 255 -31.63 -3.56 -0.21
CA THR A 255 -31.61 -2.09 -0.06
C THR A 255 -31.64 -1.39 -1.41
N SER A 256 -32.10 -0.14 -1.42
CA SER A 256 -31.92 0.80 -2.52
C SER A 256 -30.84 1.80 -2.15
N SER A 257 -29.76 1.85 -2.91
CA SER A 257 -28.64 2.75 -2.64
C SER A 257 -28.82 4.10 -3.36
N GLY A 258 -28.61 5.18 -2.62
CA GLY A 258 -28.26 6.47 -3.22
C GLY A 258 -26.88 6.43 -3.90
N PRO A 259 -26.46 7.52 -4.58
CA PRO A 259 -25.13 7.59 -5.17
C PRO A 259 -24.05 7.47 -4.08
N PRO A 260 -23.09 6.54 -4.22
CA PRO A 260 -21.97 6.45 -3.29
C PRO A 260 -21.15 7.73 -3.27
N VAL A 261 -20.86 8.22 -2.07
CA VAL A 261 -19.93 9.32 -1.79
C VAL A 261 -18.57 8.73 -1.48
N ARG A 262 -17.57 9.15 -2.23
CA ARG A 262 -16.19 8.70 -2.07
C ARG A 262 -15.48 9.47 -0.94
N TYR A 263 -14.85 8.75 -0.02
CA TYR A 263 -13.94 9.34 0.97
C TYR A 263 -12.51 9.42 0.45
N PHE A 264 -12.05 8.33 -0.15
CA PHE A 264 -10.79 8.31 -0.89
C PHE A 264 -10.87 7.28 -2.01
N THR A 265 -10.16 7.54 -3.10
CA THR A 265 -9.75 6.52 -4.04
C THR A 265 -8.29 6.70 -4.30
N ARG A 266 -7.62 5.58 -4.40
CA ARG A 266 -6.21 5.49 -4.66
C ARG A 266 -6.00 4.47 -5.76
N VAL A 267 -5.22 4.86 -6.75
CA VAL A 267 -4.83 4.00 -7.86
C VAL A 267 -3.32 3.89 -7.85
N ASP A 268 -2.78 2.69 -8.03
CA ASP A 268 -1.35 2.49 -8.22
C ASP A 268 -1.08 1.71 -9.50
N VAL A 269 -0.33 2.31 -10.43
CA VAL A 269 0.21 1.65 -11.62
C VAL A 269 1.55 1.04 -11.25
N ASP A 270 1.63 -0.29 -11.20
CA ASP A 270 2.84 -1.02 -10.84
C ASP A 270 3.52 -1.71 -12.04
N SER A 271 2.85 -1.70 -13.20
CA SER A 271 3.38 -2.29 -14.42
C SER A 271 2.99 -1.50 -15.66
N ILE A 272 3.97 -1.33 -16.54
CA ILE A 272 3.79 -0.88 -17.92
C ILE A 272 4.57 -1.85 -18.80
N GLY A 273 3.85 -2.69 -19.53
CA GLY A 273 4.38 -3.53 -20.59
C GLY A 273 4.39 -2.77 -21.91
N TYR A 274 5.19 -3.23 -22.86
CA TYR A 274 5.00 -2.85 -24.25
C TYR A 274 5.31 -4.02 -25.17
N GLU A 275 4.62 -4.07 -26.29
CA GLU A 275 4.82 -5.03 -27.38
C GLU A 275 4.59 -4.34 -28.73
N ARG A 276 5.29 -4.78 -29.77
CA ARG A 276 5.05 -4.30 -31.13
C ARG A 276 4.16 -5.28 -31.86
N VAL A 277 2.98 -4.83 -32.27
CA VAL A 277 2.01 -5.61 -33.05
C VAL A 277 1.89 -5.00 -34.45
N GLY A 278 2.73 -5.50 -35.37
CA GLY A 278 2.78 -4.99 -36.75
C GLY A 278 3.25 -3.53 -36.85
N ALA A 279 2.33 -2.64 -37.19
CA ALA A 279 2.54 -1.19 -37.26
C ALA A 279 2.17 -0.45 -35.96
N LEU A 280 1.70 -1.18 -34.95
CA LEU A 280 1.32 -0.63 -33.66
C LEU A 280 2.39 -0.94 -32.61
N VAL A 281 2.51 -0.05 -31.63
CA VAL A 281 3.09 -0.36 -30.31
C VAL A 281 1.94 -0.37 -29.32
N GLU A 282 1.75 -1.50 -28.66
CA GLU A 282 0.78 -1.66 -27.58
C GLU A 282 1.50 -1.51 -26.25
N PHE A 283 0.92 -0.73 -25.35
CA PHE A 283 1.37 -0.53 -23.98
C PHE A 283 0.31 -1.10 -23.04
N THR A 284 0.68 -2.08 -22.23
CA THR A 284 -0.23 -2.68 -21.26
C THR A 284 0.02 -2.06 -19.90
N PHE A 285 -0.96 -1.35 -19.37
CA PHE A 285 -0.94 -0.80 -18.03
C PHE A 285 -1.60 -1.79 -17.08
N GLY A 286 -0.98 -1.98 -15.92
CA GLY A 286 -1.52 -2.83 -14.87
C GLY A 286 -1.24 -2.22 -13.50
N GLY A 287 -2.16 -2.45 -12.58
CA GLY A 287 -2.09 -1.85 -11.27
C GLY A 287 -3.15 -2.35 -10.31
N ASN A 288 -3.20 -1.70 -9.15
CA ASN A 288 -4.17 -2.00 -8.10
C ASN A 288 -4.90 -0.72 -7.71
N PHE A 289 -6.09 -0.86 -7.15
CA PHE A 289 -6.80 0.25 -6.54
C PHE A 289 -7.30 -0.10 -5.15
N GLU A 290 -7.47 0.92 -4.32
CA GLU A 290 -8.10 0.88 -3.01
C GLU A 290 -9.01 2.10 -2.89
N ALA A 291 -10.21 1.92 -2.37
CA ALA A 291 -11.15 3.02 -2.20
C ALA A 291 -12.11 2.78 -1.04
N SER A 292 -12.63 3.89 -0.49
CA SER A 292 -13.65 3.88 0.55
C SER A 292 -14.81 4.78 0.17
N PHE A 293 -16.01 4.26 0.36
CA PHE A 293 -17.27 4.90 -0.01
C PHE A 293 -18.29 4.81 1.11
N SER A 294 -19.22 5.75 1.12
CA SER A 294 -20.46 5.67 1.89
C SER A 294 -21.66 6.03 1.05
N ALA A 295 -22.80 5.40 1.29
CA ALA A 295 -24.06 5.73 0.65
C ALA A 295 -25.20 5.75 1.67
N SER A 296 -26.21 6.57 1.39
CA SER A 296 -27.50 6.43 2.05
C SER A 296 -28.22 5.24 1.42
N LEU A 297 -28.57 4.25 2.23
CA LEU A 297 -29.34 3.08 1.84
C LEU A 297 -30.77 3.23 2.37
N VAL A 298 -31.74 2.82 1.57
CA VAL A 298 -33.15 2.85 1.93
C VAL A 298 -33.70 1.44 1.85
N GLN A 299 -34.40 1.01 2.91
CA GLN A 299 -35.06 -0.29 2.97
C GLN A 299 -36.50 -0.13 3.46
N ASP A 300 -37.39 -1.04 3.10
CA ASP A 300 -38.68 -1.15 3.78
C ASP A 300 -38.46 -1.43 5.28
N SER A 301 -39.34 -0.91 6.12
CA SER A 301 -39.41 -1.28 7.54
C SER A 301 -39.89 -2.73 7.68
N TRP A 302 -39.43 -3.41 8.74
CA TRP A 302 -39.79 -4.81 9.00
C TRP A 302 -41.31 -5.04 9.19
N ASP A 303 -42.06 -4.00 9.55
CA ASP A 303 -43.51 -4.03 9.71
C ASP A 303 -44.28 -3.49 8.48
N GLY A 304 -43.55 -3.07 7.44
CA GLY A 304 -44.11 -2.49 6.21
C GLY A 304 -44.77 -1.12 6.43
N SER A 305 -44.51 -0.46 7.56
CA SER A 305 -45.14 0.83 7.90
C SER A 305 -44.53 2.03 7.17
N GLY A 306 -43.35 1.86 6.58
CA GLY A 306 -42.61 2.90 5.88
C GLY A 306 -41.20 2.48 5.45
N LEU A 307 -40.35 3.46 5.18
CA LEU A 307 -38.95 3.29 4.80
C LEU A 307 -38.03 3.55 6.01
N THR A 308 -36.93 2.82 6.06
CA THR A 308 -35.84 3.01 7.03
C THR A 308 -34.59 3.43 6.29
N ASP A 309 -34.00 4.54 6.71
CA ASP A 309 -32.71 4.99 6.22
C ASP A 309 -31.58 4.30 7.01
N ILE A 310 -30.59 3.79 6.29
CA ILE A 310 -29.43 3.10 6.82
C ILE A 310 -28.19 3.70 6.15
N GLN A 311 -27.09 3.83 6.88
CA GLN A 311 -25.82 4.21 6.26
C GLN A 311 -25.09 2.95 5.80
N GLY A 312 -24.73 2.89 4.52
CA GLY A 312 -23.85 1.87 3.96
C GLY A 312 -22.44 2.42 3.84
N ASP A 313 -21.46 1.67 4.30
CA ASP A 313 -20.04 1.97 4.13
C ASP A 313 -19.37 0.79 3.41
N ALA A 314 -18.42 1.08 2.53
CA ALA A 314 -17.68 0.08 1.79
C ALA A 314 -16.18 0.39 1.76
N GLU A 315 -15.36 -0.61 2.02
CA GLU A 315 -13.93 -0.62 1.68
C GLU A 315 -13.74 -1.60 0.51
N VAL A 316 -13.19 -1.10 -0.60
CA VAL A 316 -13.01 -1.90 -1.82
C VAL A 316 -11.57 -1.87 -2.30
N SER A 317 -11.14 -2.97 -2.90
CA SER A 317 -9.83 -3.09 -3.53
C SER A 317 -9.87 -4.02 -4.74
N GLY A 318 -8.92 -3.86 -5.64
CA GLY A 318 -8.88 -4.68 -6.84
C GLY A 318 -7.63 -4.48 -7.68
N ILE A 319 -7.60 -5.24 -8.77
CA ILE A 319 -6.56 -5.18 -9.81
C ILE A 319 -7.22 -4.65 -11.07
N PHE A 320 -6.56 -3.75 -11.76
CA PHE A 320 -7.04 -3.21 -13.02
C PHE A 320 -5.97 -3.33 -14.11
N SER A 321 -6.43 -3.33 -15.36
CA SER A 321 -5.56 -3.21 -16.52
C SER A 321 -6.25 -2.46 -17.66
N PHE A 322 -5.45 -1.88 -18.53
CA PHE A 322 -5.91 -1.32 -19.79
C PHE A 322 -4.76 -1.33 -20.82
N VAL A 323 -5.09 -1.15 -22.09
CA VAL A 323 -4.11 -1.12 -23.18
C VAL A 323 -4.17 0.23 -23.87
N ALA A 324 -3.02 0.87 -24.04
CA ALA A 324 -2.86 2.03 -24.90
C ALA A 324 -2.10 1.64 -26.17
N THR A 325 -2.48 2.18 -27.31
CA THR A 325 -1.87 1.83 -28.59
C THR A 325 -1.36 3.06 -29.31
N TRP A 326 -0.23 2.94 -29.99
CA TRP A 326 0.30 3.98 -30.86
C TRP A 326 0.61 3.39 -32.24
N ASP A 327 0.03 3.98 -33.29
CA ASP A 327 0.31 3.61 -34.66
C ASP A 327 1.46 4.46 -35.21
N PHE A 328 2.46 3.84 -35.83
CA PHE A 328 3.52 4.57 -36.52
C PHE A 328 3.01 5.45 -37.68
N SER A 329 1.79 5.19 -38.16
CA SER A 329 1.11 6.00 -39.18
C SER A 329 0.46 7.26 -38.62
N THR A 330 0.10 7.27 -37.33
CA THR A 330 -0.41 8.46 -36.64
C THR A 330 0.79 9.27 -36.12
N GLY A 331 0.68 10.60 -36.17
CA GLY A 331 1.77 11.45 -35.70
C GLY A 331 2.13 11.16 -34.22
N PRO A 332 3.31 11.58 -33.74
CA PRO A 332 3.62 11.53 -32.32
C PRO A 332 2.53 12.25 -31.50
N GLY A 333 2.18 11.70 -30.34
CA GLY A 333 1.14 12.18 -29.43
C GLY A 333 -0.24 11.54 -29.64
N ALA A 334 -0.46 10.83 -30.75
CA ALA A 334 -1.74 10.17 -31.06
C ALA A 334 -1.80 8.75 -30.46
N VAL A 335 -1.66 8.65 -29.14
CA VAL A 335 -1.84 7.39 -28.40
C VAL A 335 -3.33 7.22 -28.10
N ASP A 336 -3.87 6.07 -28.47
CA ASP A 336 -5.27 5.69 -28.22
C ASP A 336 -5.34 4.76 -27.00
N ALA A 337 -5.92 5.24 -25.91
CA ALA A 337 -6.10 4.47 -24.70
C ALA A 337 -7.43 3.70 -24.78
N GLY A 338 -7.35 2.38 -24.89
CA GLY A 338 -8.52 1.50 -24.92
C GLY A 338 -9.24 1.41 -23.58
N ASP A 339 -10.26 0.56 -23.51
CA ASP A 339 -11.10 0.41 -22.33
C ASP A 339 -10.31 -0.07 -21.09
N CYS A 340 -10.78 0.34 -19.91
CA CYS A 340 -10.27 -0.11 -18.63
C CYS A 340 -11.03 -1.35 -18.14
N TYR A 341 -10.31 -2.29 -17.51
CA TYR A 341 -10.86 -3.53 -16.99
C TYR A 341 -10.50 -3.70 -15.51
N ILE A 342 -11.47 -4.12 -14.70
CA ILE A 342 -11.22 -4.62 -13.33
C ILE A 342 -11.03 -6.14 -13.43
N GLU A 343 -9.81 -6.61 -13.20
CA GLU A 343 -9.45 -8.03 -13.29
C GLU A 343 -9.83 -8.81 -12.02
N SER A 344 -9.78 -8.13 -10.87
CA SER A 344 -10.18 -8.72 -9.59
C SER A 344 -10.81 -7.66 -8.69
N TRP A 345 -11.77 -8.09 -7.89
CA TRP A 345 -12.56 -7.24 -7.01
C TRP A 345 -12.70 -7.88 -5.63
N ALA A 346 -12.52 -7.08 -4.59
CA ALA A 346 -12.84 -7.42 -3.21
C ALA A 346 -13.53 -6.21 -2.56
N ALA A 347 -14.63 -6.47 -1.84
CA ALA A 347 -15.40 -5.46 -1.14
C ALA A 347 -15.80 -5.95 0.25
N ASP A 348 -15.48 -5.16 1.26
CA ASP A 348 -15.98 -5.31 2.61
C ASP A 348 -17.05 -4.23 2.82
N VAL A 349 -18.30 -4.67 2.81
CA VAL A 349 -19.47 -3.79 2.89
C VAL A 349 -20.19 -4.00 4.20
N TYR A 350 -20.56 -2.91 4.88
CA TYR A 350 -21.22 -2.95 6.17
C TYR A 350 -22.27 -1.85 6.30
N THR A 351 -23.27 -2.11 7.12
CA THR A 351 -24.31 -1.15 7.45
C THR A 351 -24.13 -0.61 8.87
N VAL A 352 -24.42 0.68 9.03
CA VAL A 352 -24.47 1.36 10.32
C VAL A 352 -25.90 1.84 10.52
N LEU A 353 -26.55 1.31 11.57
CA LEU A 353 -27.90 1.68 12.00
C LEU A 353 -27.92 2.92 12.90
#